data_AF-A0A2K6CYL4-F1
#
_entry.id   AF-A0A2K6CYL4-F1
#
_cell.length_a   1.000
_cell.length_b   1.000
_cell.length_c   1.000
_cell.angle_alpha   90.00
_cell.angle_beta   90.00
_cell.angle_gamma   90.00
#
_symmetry.space_group_name_H-M   'P 1'
#
loop_
_entity.id
_entity.type
_entity.pdbx_description
1 polymer ?
#
loop_
_entity_poly.entity_id
_entity_poly.type
_entity_poly.pdbx_seq_one_letter_code
_entity_poly.pdbx_strand_id
1 'polypeptide(L)'
;MDGHPSRYCATVRVQTSRQEISQELLYSQEVIQDLTNMVRELLIQFYKSTRFKPTRIIYYRGGVSEGQMKQVAWPELIAIRKACISLEEDYRPGITYIVVQKRHHTRLFCADKTERVGKSGNVPAGTTVDSTITHPSEFDFYLCSHAGIQGTSRPSHYQVLWDDNCFTADELQLLTYQLCHTYVRCTRSVSIPAPAYYARLVAFRARYHLVDKDHDSAEGSHVSGQSNGRDPQALAKAVQIHHDTQHTMYFA
;
A
#
# COMPACT_ATOMS: atom_id res chain seq x y z
N MET A 1 1.00 -14.55 4.00
CA MET A 1 0.14 -15.73 4.26
C MET A 1 0.98 -16.99 4.53
N ASP A 2 2.17 -16.80 5.07
CA ASP A 2 3.20 -17.80 5.31
C ASP A 2 4.31 -17.14 6.16
N GLY A 3 5.36 -17.88 6.50
CA GLY A 3 6.53 -17.37 7.21
C GLY A 3 7.66 -16.82 6.31
N HIS A 4 7.53 -16.89 4.97
CA HIS A 4 8.56 -16.45 4.00
C HIS A 4 8.23 -15.09 3.34
N PRO A 5 7.29 -14.34 3.91
CA PRO A 5 6.38 -13.39 3.22
C PRO A 5 6.34 -13.44 1.68
N SER A 6 6.02 -14.60 1.09
CA SER A 6 5.97 -14.76 -0.38
C SER A 6 4.55 -14.75 -0.96
N ARG A 7 3.56 -15.30 -0.24
CA ARG A 7 2.16 -15.30 -0.66
C ARG A 7 1.34 -14.23 0.06
N TYR A 8 0.52 -13.52 -0.71
CA TYR A 8 -0.37 -12.47 -0.23
C TYR A 8 -1.82 -12.78 -0.64
N CYS A 9 -2.77 -12.44 0.24
CA CYS A 9 -4.18 -12.32 -0.15
C CYS A 9 -4.52 -10.83 -0.25
N ALA A 10 -5.59 -10.53 -0.97
CA ALA A 10 -6.04 -9.17 -1.20
C ALA A 10 -7.46 -8.96 -0.71
N THR A 11 -7.71 -7.78 -0.18
CA THR A 11 -9.03 -7.22 0.04
C THR A 11 -9.10 -5.90 -0.72
N VAL A 12 -10.27 -5.59 -1.29
CA VAL A 12 -10.49 -4.37 -2.06
C VAL A 12 -11.89 -3.84 -1.82
N ARG A 13 -12.04 -2.51 -1.85
CA ARG A 13 -13.29 -1.80 -1.62
C ARG A 13 -13.39 -0.61 -2.57
N VAL A 14 -14.61 -0.29 -2.97
CA VAL A 14 -14.93 0.99 -3.60
C VAL A 14 -15.30 1.97 -2.50
N GLN A 15 -14.89 3.23 -2.66
CA GLN A 15 -15.28 4.34 -1.79
C GLN A 15 -15.58 5.57 -2.65
N THR A 16 -16.33 6.53 -2.08
CA THR A 16 -16.84 7.72 -2.77
C THR A 16 -15.73 8.57 -3.40
N SER A 17 -16.06 9.35 -4.45
CA SER A 17 -15.13 10.19 -5.23
C SER A 17 -14.91 11.61 -4.64
N ARG A 18 -13.73 12.20 -4.94
CA ARG A 18 -13.28 13.52 -4.45
C ARG A 18 -14.16 14.70 -4.91
N GLN A 19 -15.02 14.50 -5.90
CA GLN A 19 -15.75 15.58 -6.58
C GLN A 19 -17.11 15.92 -5.96
N GLU A 20 -17.61 15.16 -4.98
CA GLU A 20 -18.98 15.29 -4.47
C GLU A 20 -19.07 15.97 -3.08
N ILE A 21 -18.00 16.59 -2.57
CA ILE A 21 -17.99 17.12 -1.20
C ILE A 21 -17.31 18.49 -1.07
N SER A 22 -17.81 19.31 -0.14
CA SER A 22 -17.25 20.60 0.29
C SER A 22 -15.80 20.45 0.82
N GLN A 23 -15.05 21.55 0.76
CA GLN A 23 -13.59 21.58 0.95
C GLN A 23 -13.10 21.07 2.32
N GLU A 24 -13.95 21.08 3.36
CA GLU A 24 -13.66 20.53 4.70
C GLU A 24 -13.74 18.99 4.78
N LEU A 25 -14.46 18.32 3.87
CA LEU A 25 -14.64 16.86 3.86
C LEU A 25 -13.70 16.11 2.90
N LEU A 26 -12.92 16.84 2.07
CA LEU A 26 -11.95 16.25 1.13
C LEU A 26 -10.85 15.43 1.83
N TYR A 27 -10.53 15.76 3.08
CA TYR A 27 -9.48 15.09 3.86
C TYR A 27 -9.87 13.67 4.32
N SER A 28 -11.17 13.39 4.44
CA SER A 28 -11.72 12.11 4.91
C SER A 28 -11.56 10.96 3.89
N GLN A 29 -11.29 11.29 2.63
CA GLN A 29 -11.42 10.32 1.54
C GLN A 29 -10.14 9.56 1.18
N GLU A 30 -8.96 10.03 1.61
CA GLU A 30 -7.75 9.22 1.49
C GLU A 30 -7.71 8.15 2.60
N VAL A 31 -8.49 8.32 3.67
CA VAL A 31 -8.69 7.27 4.69
C VAL A 31 -9.41 6.09 4.04
N ILE A 32 -8.88 4.88 4.25
CA ILE A 32 -9.56 3.65 3.85
C ILE A 32 -10.75 3.42 4.79
N GLN A 33 -11.96 3.72 4.32
CA GLN A 33 -13.17 3.75 5.15
C GLN A 33 -13.49 2.38 5.79
N ASP A 34 -13.34 1.30 5.02
CA ASP A 34 -13.67 -0.06 5.47
C ASP A 34 -12.42 -0.86 5.92
N LEU A 35 -11.35 -0.16 6.34
CA LEU A 35 -10.08 -0.80 6.70
C LEU A 35 -10.24 -1.82 7.84
N THR A 36 -11.16 -1.57 8.79
CA THR A 36 -11.42 -2.50 9.92
C THR A 36 -11.79 -3.89 9.42
N ASN A 37 -12.74 -3.98 8.48
CA ASN A 37 -13.18 -5.27 7.94
C ASN A 37 -12.13 -5.89 7.02
N MET A 38 -11.47 -5.07 6.20
CA MET A 38 -10.38 -5.54 5.33
C MET A 38 -9.23 -6.19 6.13
N VAL A 39 -8.82 -5.57 7.24
CA VAL A 39 -7.77 -6.12 8.11
C VAL A 39 -8.27 -7.36 8.84
N ARG A 40 -9.51 -7.37 9.32
CA ARG A 40 -10.13 -8.54 9.96
C ARG A 40 -10.11 -9.76 9.03
N GLU A 41 -10.51 -9.59 7.77
CA GLU A 41 -10.48 -10.64 6.75
C GLU A 41 -9.06 -11.20 6.55
N LEU A 42 -8.06 -10.31 6.43
CA LEU A 42 -6.66 -10.70 6.25
C LEU A 42 -6.10 -11.44 7.47
N LEU A 43 -6.44 -11.03 8.69
CA LEU A 43 -6.02 -11.69 9.94
C LEU A 43 -6.62 -13.10 10.06
N ILE A 44 -7.92 -13.25 9.76
CA ILE A 44 -8.58 -14.56 9.71
C ILE A 44 -7.89 -15.46 8.68
N GLN A 45 -7.62 -14.93 7.49
CA GLN A 45 -6.98 -15.69 6.43
C GLN A 45 -5.53 -16.08 6.77
N PHE A 46 -4.80 -15.19 7.43
CA PHE A 46 -3.46 -15.48 7.93
C PHE A 46 -3.48 -16.63 8.94
N TYR A 47 -4.40 -16.60 9.90
CA TYR A 47 -4.54 -17.68 10.88
C TYR A 47 -4.94 -19.00 10.22
N LYS A 48 -5.86 -18.99 9.25
CA LYS A 48 -6.22 -20.20 8.47
C LYS A 48 -5.00 -20.79 7.74
N SER A 49 -4.14 -19.93 7.18
CA SER A 49 -2.99 -20.33 6.37
C SER A 49 -1.79 -20.81 7.19
N THR A 50 -1.60 -20.26 8.39
CA THR A 50 -0.37 -20.46 9.17
C THR A 50 -0.59 -21.13 10.52
N ARG A 51 -1.83 -21.10 11.04
CA ARG A 51 -2.19 -21.45 12.43
C ARG A 51 -1.52 -20.58 13.50
N PHE A 52 -0.94 -19.44 13.11
CA PHE A 52 -0.39 -18.45 14.02
C PHE A 52 -1.22 -17.18 14.02
N LYS A 53 -1.34 -16.55 15.19
CA LYS A 53 -1.83 -15.17 15.32
C LYS A 53 -0.61 -14.24 15.22
N PRO A 54 -0.61 -13.23 14.33
CA PRO A 54 0.49 -12.27 14.27
C PRO A 54 0.72 -11.58 15.61
N THR A 55 1.95 -11.54 16.11
CA THR A 55 2.30 -10.72 17.29
C THR A 55 2.65 -9.28 16.91
N ARG A 56 2.95 -9.05 15.62
CA ARG A 56 3.29 -7.75 15.03
C ARG A 56 2.56 -7.55 13.71
N ILE A 57 2.13 -6.33 13.45
CA ILE A 57 1.51 -5.90 12.18
C ILE A 57 2.36 -4.76 11.61
N ILE A 58 2.99 -5.00 10.45
CA ILE A 58 3.75 -3.99 9.73
C ILE A 58 2.91 -3.50 8.55
N TYR A 59 2.48 -2.24 8.61
CA TYR A 59 1.54 -1.67 7.67
C TYR A 59 2.21 -0.62 6.77
N TYR A 60 2.48 -0.99 5.53
CA TYR A 60 2.99 -0.09 4.49
C TYR A 60 1.83 0.60 3.76
N ARG A 61 1.58 1.87 4.08
CA ARG A 61 0.55 2.71 3.45
C ARG A 61 1.13 3.52 2.29
N GLY A 62 0.84 3.12 1.06
CA GLY A 62 1.24 3.88 -0.14
C GLY A 62 0.13 4.81 -0.64
N GLY A 63 0.46 6.01 -1.13
CA GLY A 63 -0.50 6.91 -1.81
C GLY A 63 -0.95 8.14 -1.03
N VAL A 64 -0.45 8.33 0.18
CA VAL A 64 -0.79 9.50 1.03
C VAL A 64 0.17 10.65 0.75
N SER A 65 -0.37 11.86 0.59
CA SER A 65 0.43 13.08 0.49
C SER A 65 0.94 13.54 1.85
N GLU A 66 2.07 14.26 1.89
CA GLU A 66 2.69 14.71 3.14
C GLU A 66 1.72 15.50 4.03
N GLY A 67 0.99 16.46 3.44
CA GLY A 67 -0.01 17.27 4.15
C GLY A 67 -1.21 16.50 4.71
N GLN A 68 -1.41 15.24 4.32
CA GLN A 68 -2.52 14.39 4.76
C GLN A 68 -2.08 13.25 5.70
N MET A 69 -0.77 13.02 5.87
CA MET A 69 -0.25 11.85 6.57
C MET A 69 -0.84 11.68 7.97
N LYS A 70 -0.78 12.71 8.80
CA LYS A 70 -1.26 12.67 10.20
C LYS A 70 -2.78 12.45 10.26
N GLN A 71 -3.52 13.08 9.34
CA GLN A 71 -4.97 12.96 9.26
C GLN A 71 -5.43 11.56 8.82
N VAL A 72 -4.65 10.89 7.95
CA VAL A 72 -4.95 9.54 7.48
C VAL A 72 -4.52 8.47 8.48
N ALA A 73 -3.34 8.65 9.08
CA ALA A 73 -2.75 7.63 9.94
C ALA A 73 -3.58 7.33 11.19
N TRP A 74 -4.13 8.36 11.85
CA TRP A 74 -4.84 8.14 13.11
C TRP A 74 -6.14 7.32 12.95
N PRO A 75 -7.07 7.66 12.03
CA PRO A 75 -8.25 6.83 11.78
C PRO A 75 -7.90 5.42 11.30
N GLU A 76 -6.89 5.26 10.42
CA GLU A 76 -6.48 3.94 9.93
C GLU A 76 -5.84 3.07 11.04
N LEU A 77 -5.02 3.65 11.90
CA LEU A 77 -4.44 2.97 13.06
C LEU A 77 -5.54 2.47 14.01
N ILE A 78 -6.54 3.31 14.29
CA ILE A 78 -7.72 2.93 15.09
C ILE A 78 -8.47 1.78 14.41
N ALA A 79 -8.65 1.81 13.09
CA ALA A 79 -9.33 0.75 12.35
C ALA A 79 -8.58 -0.59 12.42
N ILE A 80 -7.25 -0.59 12.28
CA ILE A 80 -6.40 -1.78 12.44
C ILE A 80 -6.55 -2.34 13.86
N ARG A 81 -6.50 -1.48 14.89
CA ARG A 81 -6.69 -1.89 16.29
C ARG A 81 -8.08 -2.50 16.49
N LYS A 82 -9.15 -1.81 16.05
CA LYS A 82 -10.53 -2.31 16.11
C LYS A 82 -10.68 -3.68 15.46
N ALA A 83 -10.02 -3.93 14.33
CA ALA A 83 -10.03 -5.23 13.67
C ALA A 83 -9.47 -6.32 14.60
N CYS A 84 -8.36 -6.04 15.29
CA CYS A 84 -7.76 -6.96 16.27
C CYS A 84 -8.71 -7.23 17.45
N ILE A 85 -9.25 -6.18 18.09
CA ILE A 85 -10.19 -6.32 19.22
C ILE A 85 -11.44 -7.11 18.82
N SER A 86 -11.95 -6.88 17.61
CA SER A 86 -13.15 -7.54 17.13
C SER A 86 -12.98 -9.06 16.95
N LEU A 87 -11.75 -9.55 16.78
CA LEU A 87 -11.45 -10.97 16.63
C LEU A 87 -11.31 -11.65 17.99
N GLU A 88 -10.70 -10.97 18.95
CA GLU A 88 -10.48 -11.45 20.31
C GLU A 88 -10.26 -10.25 21.24
N GLU A 89 -10.98 -10.22 22.37
CA GLU A 89 -11.09 -9.04 23.24
C GLU A 89 -9.73 -8.53 23.71
N ASP A 90 -8.77 -9.42 24.01
CA ASP A 90 -7.42 -9.08 24.50
C ASP A 90 -6.33 -9.09 23.41
N TYR A 91 -6.67 -9.36 22.16
CA TYR A 91 -5.68 -9.42 21.08
C TYR A 91 -5.21 -8.01 20.70
N ARG A 92 -3.96 -7.69 21.08
CA ARG A 92 -3.31 -6.38 20.89
C ARG A 92 -1.89 -6.54 20.31
N PRO A 93 -1.74 -6.97 19.04
CA PRO A 93 -0.42 -7.05 18.42
C PRO A 93 0.18 -5.64 18.23
N GLY A 94 1.50 -5.54 18.30
CA GLY A 94 2.20 -4.27 18.06
C GLY A 94 2.09 -3.83 16.59
N ILE A 95 1.72 -2.58 16.33
CA ILE A 95 1.56 -2.03 14.99
C ILE A 95 2.72 -1.10 14.66
N THR A 96 3.30 -1.26 13.47
CA THR A 96 4.22 -0.27 12.86
C THR A 96 3.59 0.27 11.59
N TYR A 97 3.34 1.59 11.55
CA TYR A 97 2.65 2.28 10.46
C TYR A 97 3.66 3.10 9.66
N ILE A 98 3.86 2.73 8.39
CA ILE A 98 4.89 3.31 7.53
C ILE A 98 4.23 3.85 6.26
N VAL A 99 4.32 5.15 6.03
CA VAL A 99 3.88 5.76 4.78
C VAL A 99 4.97 5.61 3.73
N VAL A 100 4.59 5.16 2.53
CA VAL A 100 5.50 4.99 1.38
C VAL A 100 5.17 6.01 0.29
N GLN A 101 6.14 6.87 -0.03
CA GLN A 101 6.01 7.88 -1.07
C GLN A 101 7.07 7.66 -2.16
N LYS A 102 6.62 7.20 -3.33
CA LYS A 102 7.49 7.08 -4.52
C LYS A 102 7.53 8.35 -5.38
N ARG A 103 6.54 9.24 -5.22
CA ARG A 103 6.36 10.44 -6.06
C ARG A 103 6.60 11.69 -5.22
N HIS A 104 7.84 12.15 -5.21
CA HIS A 104 8.29 13.42 -4.61
C HIS A 104 9.41 14.05 -5.45
N HIS A 105 9.94 15.17 -5.00
CA HIS A 105 10.92 15.98 -5.72
C HIS A 105 12.38 15.62 -5.40
N THR A 106 12.66 14.96 -4.28
CA THR A 106 14.02 14.52 -3.90
C THR A 106 14.64 13.57 -4.93
N ARG A 107 15.90 13.81 -5.29
CA ARG A 107 16.75 12.96 -6.14
C ARG A 107 18.11 12.80 -5.48
N LEU A 108 18.71 11.63 -5.63
CA LEU A 108 20.03 11.30 -5.11
C LEU A 108 20.99 11.04 -6.28
N PHE A 109 22.22 11.51 -6.15
CA PHE A 109 23.27 11.37 -7.16
C PHE A 109 24.57 10.94 -6.47
N CYS A 110 25.35 10.08 -7.13
CA CYS A 110 26.68 9.73 -6.63
C CYS A 110 27.60 10.95 -6.72
N ALA A 111 28.29 11.25 -5.62
CA ALA A 111 29.33 12.28 -5.60
C ALA A 111 30.51 11.86 -6.49
N ASP A 112 30.95 10.60 -6.36
CA ASP A 112 31.96 10.01 -7.23
C ASP A 112 31.31 9.44 -8.51
N LYS A 113 31.99 9.63 -9.64
CA LYS A 113 31.63 9.02 -10.92
C LYS A 113 31.81 7.50 -10.90
N THR A 114 32.72 6.96 -10.07
CA THR A 114 33.01 5.52 -10.00
C THR A 114 31.84 4.72 -9.40
N GLU A 115 31.04 5.33 -8.52
CA GLU A 115 29.88 4.69 -7.89
C GLU A 115 28.62 4.68 -8.78
N ARG A 116 28.67 5.34 -9.94
CA ARG A 116 27.52 5.44 -10.85
C ARG A 116 27.24 4.08 -11.50
N VAL A 117 26.01 3.61 -11.40
CA VAL A 117 25.62 2.30 -11.94
C VAL A 117 24.93 2.43 -13.29
N GLY A 118 25.46 1.68 -14.28
CA GLY A 118 24.88 1.55 -15.61
C GLY A 118 24.93 2.83 -16.46
N LYS A 119 24.33 2.77 -17.65
CA LYS A 119 24.32 3.89 -18.63
C LYS A 119 23.64 5.15 -18.09
N SER A 120 22.65 4.99 -17.22
CA SER A 120 21.89 6.10 -16.62
C SER A 120 22.67 6.84 -15.52
N GLY A 121 23.71 6.20 -14.96
CA GLY A 121 24.58 6.78 -13.94
C GLY A 121 23.89 7.07 -12.61
N ASN A 122 22.94 6.22 -12.20
CA ASN A 122 22.21 6.36 -10.93
C ASN A 122 22.99 5.83 -9.73
N VAL A 123 22.51 6.19 -8.53
CA VAL A 123 22.92 5.54 -7.29
C VAL A 123 22.63 4.02 -7.33
N PRO A 124 23.48 3.19 -6.68
CA PRO A 124 23.25 1.75 -6.62
C PRO A 124 21.94 1.38 -5.92
N ALA A 125 21.40 0.20 -6.24
CA ALA A 125 20.25 -0.32 -5.52
C ALA A 125 20.63 -0.59 -4.06
N GLY A 126 19.80 -0.14 -3.12
CA GLY A 126 20.05 -0.23 -1.68
C GLY A 126 20.61 1.05 -1.06
N THR A 127 20.94 2.08 -1.85
CA THR A 127 21.31 3.40 -1.29
C THR A 127 20.22 3.90 -0.35
N THR A 128 20.59 4.11 0.90
CA THR A 128 19.71 4.55 1.98
C THR A 128 20.23 5.85 2.55
N VAL A 129 19.34 6.81 2.82
CA VAL A 129 19.67 8.11 3.40
C VAL A 129 18.65 8.43 4.48
N ASP A 130 19.10 8.49 5.72
CA ASP A 130 18.30 8.78 6.92
C ASP A 130 18.80 9.99 7.71
N SER A 131 19.77 10.74 7.16
CA SER A 131 20.39 11.90 7.80
C SER A 131 20.48 13.09 6.86
N THR A 132 20.65 14.29 7.44
CA THR A 132 20.86 15.59 6.77
C THR A 132 19.66 16.14 5.99
N ILE A 133 19.03 15.32 5.14
CA ILE A 133 17.93 15.72 4.25
C ILE A 133 16.57 15.10 4.63
N THR A 134 16.55 14.37 5.74
CA THR A 134 15.37 13.78 6.39
C THR A 134 14.73 14.76 7.36
N HIS A 135 13.58 14.39 7.92
CA HIS A 135 12.88 15.20 8.91
C HIS A 135 13.77 15.40 10.16
N PRO A 136 13.82 16.62 10.74
CA PRO A 136 14.75 16.91 11.85
C PRO A 136 14.44 16.17 13.15
N SER A 137 13.25 15.59 13.30
CA SER A 137 12.79 14.98 14.56
C SER A 137 11.86 13.78 14.41
N GLU A 138 11.43 13.45 13.19
CA GLU A 138 10.52 12.32 12.95
C GLU A 138 11.35 11.19 12.36
N PHE A 139 10.83 9.96 12.42
CA PHE A 139 11.54 8.81 11.87
C PHE A 139 11.16 8.64 10.40
N ASP A 140 12.00 9.17 9.51
CA ASP A 140 11.92 8.99 8.07
C ASP A 140 13.27 8.59 7.45
N PHE A 141 13.19 7.99 6.26
CA PHE A 141 14.37 7.67 5.47
C PHE A 141 14.02 7.53 3.99
N TYR A 142 15.02 7.78 3.14
CA TYR A 142 14.96 7.46 1.72
C TYR A 142 15.66 6.13 1.45
N LEU A 143 15.05 5.28 0.62
CA LEU A 143 15.67 4.06 0.12
C LEU A 143 15.48 3.95 -1.39
N CYS A 144 16.60 3.97 -2.13
CA CYS A 144 16.64 3.66 -3.55
C CYS A 144 16.80 2.15 -3.76
N SER A 145 15.73 1.39 -3.57
CA SER A 145 15.80 -0.08 -3.57
C SER A 145 16.02 -0.74 -4.93
N HIS A 146 16.02 -0.01 -6.05
CA HIS A 146 16.00 -0.57 -7.40
C HIS A 146 17.11 -0.02 -8.28
N ALA A 147 17.54 -0.80 -9.27
CA ALA A 147 18.50 -0.36 -10.27
C ALA A 147 17.85 0.61 -11.28
N GLY A 148 18.46 1.78 -11.46
CA GLY A 148 18.00 2.81 -12.40
C GLY A 148 18.28 2.44 -13.86
N ILE A 149 17.29 1.93 -14.58
CA ILE A 149 17.46 1.51 -15.99
C ILE A 149 17.63 2.73 -16.91
N GLN A 150 16.80 3.76 -16.71
CA GLN A 150 16.75 4.95 -17.55
C GLN A 150 16.34 6.18 -16.74
N GLY A 151 16.85 7.35 -17.13
CA GLY A 151 16.59 8.62 -16.45
C GLY A 151 17.18 8.62 -15.04
N THR A 152 16.65 9.48 -14.17
CA THR A 152 17.05 9.56 -12.77
C THR A 152 16.09 8.74 -11.91
N SER A 153 16.65 7.80 -11.14
CA SER A 153 15.93 7.00 -10.15
C SER A 153 15.21 7.88 -9.15
N ARG A 154 14.02 7.44 -8.73
CA ARG A 154 13.28 8.06 -7.63
C ARG A 154 13.48 7.18 -6.40
N PRO A 155 14.34 7.56 -5.43
CA PRO A 155 14.38 6.85 -4.16
C PRO A 155 13.00 6.94 -3.53
N SER A 156 12.50 5.88 -2.90
CA SER A 156 11.22 5.96 -2.20
C SER A 156 11.46 6.53 -0.81
N HIS A 157 10.59 7.44 -0.38
CA HIS A 157 10.58 8.02 0.95
C HIS A 157 9.65 7.20 1.87
N TYR A 158 10.14 6.87 3.07
CA TYR A 158 9.44 6.09 4.08
C TYR A 158 9.37 6.93 5.35
N GLN A 159 8.17 7.10 5.89
CA GLN A 159 7.95 7.86 7.12
C GLN A 159 7.16 7.02 8.10
N VAL A 160 7.72 6.80 9.29
CA VAL A 160 7.14 6.00 10.36
C VAL A 160 6.25 6.93 11.18
N LEU A 161 4.94 6.70 11.13
CA LEU A 161 3.94 7.52 11.83
C LEU A 161 3.50 6.92 13.15
N TRP A 162 3.74 5.63 13.34
CA TRP A 162 3.44 4.90 14.57
C TRP A 162 4.31 3.65 14.67
N ASP A 163 4.81 3.33 15.85
CA ASP A 163 5.59 2.10 16.05
C ASP A 163 5.50 1.55 17.48
N ASP A 164 4.58 0.61 17.69
CA ASP A 164 4.49 -0.16 18.95
C ASP A 164 5.61 -1.22 19.05
N ASN A 165 6.29 -1.53 17.94
CA ASN A 165 7.30 -2.60 17.90
C ASN A 165 8.72 -2.11 18.19
N CYS A 166 8.91 -0.79 18.32
CA CYS A 166 10.17 -0.14 18.66
C CYS A 166 11.34 -0.57 17.75
N PHE A 167 11.13 -0.54 16.44
CA PHE A 167 12.18 -0.83 15.47
C PHE A 167 13.33 0.17 15.58
N THR A 168 14.54 -0.35 15.45
CA THR A 168 15.69 0.49 15.12
C THR A 168 15.66 0.92 13.65
N ALA A 169 16.41 1.99 13.33
CA ALA A 169 16.59 2.44 11.95
C ALA A 169 17.11 1.31 11.05
N ASP A 170 18.18 0.63 11.47
CA ASP A 170 18.81 -0.45 10.71
C ASP A 170 17.84 -1.62 10.45
N GLU A 171 17.10 -2.08 11.45
CA GLU A 171 16.14 -3.18 11.30
C GLU A 171 15.04 -2.83 10.31
N LEU A 172 14.48 -1.60 10.40
CA LEU A 172 13.38 -1.19 9.55
C LEU A 172 13.81 -0.93 8.11
N GLN A 173 14.97 -0.31 7.92
CA GLN A 173 15.57 -0.08 6.61
C GLN A 173 15.89 -1.42 5.93
N LEU A 174 16.50 -2.36 6.66
CA LEU A 174 16.82 -3.69 6.16
C LEU A 174 15.55 -4.48 5.81
N LEU A 175 14.55 -4.51 6.71
CA LEU A 175 13.25 -5.16 6.45
C LEU A 175 12.60 -4.60 5.18
N THR A 176 12.56 -3.27 5.06
CA THR A 176 11.97 -2.58 3.90
C THR A 176 12.70 -2.94 2.61
N TYR A 177 14.04 -3.03 2.66
CA TYR A 177 14.84 -3.41 1.49
C TYR A 177 14.68 -4.89 1.13
N GLN A 178 14.62 -5.80 2.10
CA GLN A 178 14.35 -7.23 1.88
C GLN A 178 12.98 -7.45 1.23
N LEU A 179 11.94 -6.74 1.69
CA LEU A 179 10.60 -6.80 1.09
C LEU A 179 10.55 -6.26 -0.34
N CYS A 180 11.53 -5.46 -0.79
CA CYS A 180 11.65 -5.07 -2.19
C CYS A 180 12.11 -6.22 -3.11
N HIS A 181 12.64 -7.32 -2.54
CA HIS A 181 13.12 -8.49 -3.27
C HIS A 181 12.10 -9.64 -3.32
N THR A 182 10.97 -9.54 -2.63
CA THR A 182 9.94 -10.60 -2.57
C THR A 182 8.84 -10.43 -3.63
N TYR A 183 9.04 -9.52 -4.59
CA TYR A 183 8.07 -9.27 -5.66
C TYR A 183 8.13 -10.35 -6.75
N VAL A 184 7.05 -11.12 -6.91
CA VAL A 184 7.07 -12.38 -7.68
C VAL A 184 7.12 -12.23 -9.20
N ARG A 185 6.83 -11.05 -9.76
CA ARG A 185 6.75 -10.88 -11.22
C ARG A 185 8.10 -10.64 -11.90
N CYS A 186 9.18 -10.44 -11.14
CA CYS A 186 10.50 -10.28 -11.72
C CYS A 186 11.61 -10.73 -10.77
N THR A 187 12.73 -11.15 -11.33
CA THR A 187 13.95 -11.51 -10.60
C THR A 187 14.80 -10.27 -10.30
N ARG A 188 14.17 -9.18 -9.85
CA ARG A 188 14.80 -7.89 -9.60
C ARG A 188 14.20 -7.24 -8.36
N SER A 189 15.01 -6.51 -7.61
CA SER A 189 14.49 -5.62 -6.57
C SER A 189 13.64 -4.52 -7.18
N VAL A 190 12.43 -4.34 -6.65
CA VAL A 190 11.49 -3.29 -7.05
C VAL A 190 11.64 -2.03 -6.20
N SER A 191 11.10 -0.92 -6.67
CA SER A 191 11.30 0.41 -6.08
C SER A 191 10.56 0.68 -4.76
N ILE A 192 9.64 -0.20 -4.37
CA ILE A 192 8.83 -0.14 -3.14
C ILE A 192 8.59 -1.58 -2.67
N PRO A 193 8.31 -1.84 -1.37
CA PRO A 193 8.08 -3.18 -0.87
C PRO A 193 6.98 -3.91 -1.64
N ALA A 194 7.16 -5.22 -1.85
CA ALA A 194 6.19 -6.08 -2.51
C ALA A 194 4.73 -5.88 -2.01
N PRO A 195 4.42 -5.79 -0.71
CA PRO A 195 3.04 -5.55 -0.25
C PRO A 195 2.44 -4.24 -0.78
N ALA A 196 3.20 -3.16 -0.78
CA ALA A 196 2.75 -1.87 -1.32
C ALA A 196 2.57 -1.93 -2.85
N TYR A 197 3.42 -2.69 -3.54
CA TYR A 197 3.27 -2.92 -4.98
C TYR A 197 2.03 -3.75 -5.30
N TYR A 198 1.78 -4.83 -4.55
CA TYR A 198 0.61 -5.69 -4.72
C TYR A 198 -0.70 -4.94 -4.45
N ALA A 199 -0.77 -4.10 -3.41
CA ALA A 199 -1.94 -3.25 -3.17
C ALA A 199 -2.29 -2.36 -4.39
N ARG A 200 -1.27 -1.84 -5.09
CA ARG A 200 -1.48 -1.10 -6.34
C ARG A 200 -2.02 -2.00 -7.46
N LEU A 201 -1.50 -3.21 -7.62
CA LEU A 201 -2.00 -4.16 -8.62
C LEU A 201 -3.45 -4.56 -8.36
N VAL A 202 -3.81 -4.78 -7.10
CA VAL A 202 -5.19 -5.07 -6.66
C VAL A 202 -6.12 -3.91 -7.01
N ALA A 203 -5.75 -2.67 -6.66
CA ALA A 203 -6.55 -1.49 -6.98
C ALA A 203 -6.70 -1.28 -8.49
N PHE A 204 -5.65 -1.54 -9.27
CA PHE A 204 -5.69 -1.44 -10.73
C PHE A 204 -6.57 -2.54 -11.36
N ARG A 205 -6.51 -3.78 -10.83
CA ARG A 205 -7.38 -4.86 -11.27
C ARG A 205 -8.85 -4.56 -10.96
N ALA A 206 -9.14 -4.04 -9.76
CA ALA A 206 -10.49 -3.60 -9.42
C ALA A 206 -10.99 -2.50 -10.35
N ARG A 207 -10.11 -1.57 -10.77
CA ARG A 207 -10.46 -0.57 -11.80
C ARG A 207 -10.86 -1.21 -13.12
N TYR A 208 -10.17 -2.26 -13.58
CA TYR A 208 -10.57 -2.99 -14.78
C TYR A 208 -11.96 -3.60 -14.66
N HIS A 209 -12.28 -4.23 -13.52
CA HIS A 209 -13.62 -4.81 -13.30
C HIS A 209 -14.74 -3.76 -13.30
N LEU A 210 -14.40 -2.48 -13.08
CA LEU A 210 -15.35 -1.37 -13.17
C LEU A 210 -15.57 -0.91 -14.62
N VAL A 211 -14.57 -1.03 -15.51
CA VAL A 211 -14.65 -0.56 -16.91
C VAL A 211 -15.61 -1.42 -17.73
N ASP A 212 -15.68 -2.74 -17.49
CA ASP A 212 -16.60 -3.63 -18.22
C ASP A 212 -18.07 -3.24 -18.02
N LYS A 213 -18.41 -2.62 -16.88
CA LYS A 213 -19.77 -2.09 -16.64
C LYS A 213 -20.07 -0.78 -17.35
N ASP A 214 -19.07 0.05 -17.57
CA ASP A 214 -19.25 1.32 -18.30
C ASP A 214 -19.48 1.06 -19.80
N HIS A 215 -18.97 -0.06 -20.34
CA HIS A 215 -19.17 -0.47 -21.74
C HIS A 215 -20.47 -1.26 -21.99
N ASP A 216 -20.90 -2.12 -21.06
CA ASP A 216 -22.21 -2.83 -21.17
C ASP A 216 -23.42 -1.87 -21.16
N SER A 217 -23.20 -0.60 -20.81
CA SER A 217 -24.20 0.46 -20.89
C SER A 217 -24.39 1.03 -22.31
N ALA A 218 -23.60 0.58 -23.30
CA ALA A 218 -23.62 1.11 -24.67
C ALA A 218 -24.33 0.20 -25.71
N GLU A 219 -24.63 -1.06 -25.40
CA GLU A 219 -25.36 -1.97 -26.30
C GLU A 219 -26.75 -2.30 -25.75
N GLY A 220 -27.66 -1.33 -25.80
CA GLY A 220 -29.05 -1.53 -25.38
C GLY A 220 -29.82 -0.23 -25.36
N SER A 221 -30.27 0.24 -26.52
CA SER A 221 -31.15 1.40 -26.62
C SER A 221 -32.53 1.10 -26.01
N HIS A 222 -32.73 1.49 -24.76
CA HIS A 222 -34.06 1.79 -24.20
C HIS A 222 -34.03 3.16 -23.53
N VAL A 223 -35.03 3.97 -23.86
CA VAL A 223 -35.16 5.37 -23.47
C VAL A 223 -35.68 5.50 -22.03
N SER A 224 -35.13 6.50 -21.34
CA SER A 224 -35.59 7.20 -20.13
C SER A 224 -35.26 6.61 -18.75
N GLY A 225 -34.56 7.44 -17.96
CA GLY A 225 -34.66 7.46 -16.49
C GLY A 225 -33.47 6.89 -15.73
N GLN A 226 -32.69 7.80 -15.13
CA GLN A 226 -31.69 7.57 -14.07
C GLN A 226 -30.33 7.01 -14.49
N SER A 227 -29.30 7.81 -14.20
CA SER A 227 -27.89 7.47 -14.24
C SER A 227 -27.56 6.33 -13.26
N ASN A 228 -27.70 5.07 -13.69
CA ASN A 228 -27.38 3.89 -12.88
C ASN A 228 -25.86 3.63 -12.73
N GLY A 229 -24.98 4.42 -13.35
CA GLY A 229 -23.51 4.27 -13.26
C GLY A 229 -22.88 4.68 -11.92
N ARG A 230 -23.67 5.02 -10.89
CA ARG A 230 -23.17 5.52 -9.59
C ARG A 230 -23.73 4.82 -8.36
N ASP A 231 -24.47 3.71 -8.49
CA ASP A 231 -24.91 2.97 -7.30
C ASP A 231 -23.71 2.34 -6.56
N PRO A 232 -23.42 2.76 -5.31
CA PRO A 232 -22.30 2.21 -4.54
C PRO A 232 -22.38 0.69 -4.36
N GLN A 233 -23.60 0.12 -4.30
CA GLN A 233 -23.79 -1.31 -4.13
C GLN A 233 -23.45 -2.08 -5.42
N ALA A 234 -23.83 -1.56 -6.58
CA ALA A 234 -23.43 -2.11 -7.87
C ALA A 234 -21.91 -2.04 -8.10
N LEU A 235 -21.25 -0.96 -7.67
CA LEU A 235 -19.79 -0.80 -7.77
C LEU A 235 -19.07 -1.76 -6.81
N ALA A 236 -19.55 -1.91 -5.58
CA ALA A 236 -19.02 -2.88 -4.62
C ALA A 236 -19.13 -4.32 -5.14
N LYS A 237 -20.26 -4.68 -5.77
CA LYS A 237 -20.45 -6.00 -6.39
C LYS A 237 -19.49 -6.24 -7.57
N ALA A 238 -19.14 -5.21 -8.33
CA ALA A 238 -18.26 -5.33 -9.49
C ALA A 238 -16.81 -5.67 -9.10
N VAL A 239 -16.33 -5.14 -7.97
CA VAL A 239 -14.96 -5.43 -7.50
C VAL A 239 -14.88 -6.71 -6.67
N GLN A 240 -16.02 -7.31 -6.31
CA GLN A 240 -16.07 -8.56 -5.57
C GLN A 240 -15.59 -9.72 -6.43
N ILE A 241 -14.60 -10.46 -5.95
CA ILE A 241 -14.06 -11.64 -6.62
C ILE A 241 -14.81 -12.91 -6.18
N HIS A 242 -14.80 -13.92 -7.06
CA HIS A 242 -15.34 -15.24 -6.77
C HIS A 242 -14.67 -15.86 -5.54
N HIS A 243 -15.40 -16.68 -4.78
CA HIS A 243 -14.93 -17.24 -3.51
C HIS A 243 -13.63 -18.06 -3.66
N ASP A 244 -13.51 -18.86 -4.72
CA ASP A 244 -12.28 -19.62 -5.02
C ASP A 244 -11.06 -18.72 -5.30
N THR A 245 -11.31 -17.50 -5.77
CA THR A 245 -10.26 -16.54 -6.12
C THR A 245 -9.77 -15.75 -4.90
N GLN A 246 -10.56 -15.67 -3.81
CA GLN A 246 -10.26 -14.87 -2.62
C GLN A 246 -8.93 -15.23 -1.94
N HIS A 247 -8.47 -16.46 -2.12
CA HIS A 247 -7.25 -16.97 -1.49
C HIS A 247 -6.05 -17.03 -2.44
N THR A 248 -6.19 -16.47 -3.65
CA THR A 248 -5.18 -16.49 -4.70
C THR A 248 -4.54 -15.10 -4.90
N MET A 249 -3.36 -15.08 -5.53
CA MET A 249 -2.72 -13.85 -5.99
C MET A 249 -3.19 -13.49 -7.42
N TYR A 250 -4.50 -13.46 -7.67
CA TYR A 250 -5.08 -13.19 -9.01
C TYR A 250 -4.63 -11.86 -9.64
N PHE A 251 -4.17 -10.91 -8.81
CA PHE A 251 -3.67 -9.60 -9.19
C PHE A 251 -2.21 -9.59 -9.66
N ALA A 252 -1.46 -10.69 -9.43
CA ALA A 252 -0.08 -10.82 -9.87
C ALA A 252 0.02 -10.76 -11.40
#